data_AF-A0A8J5JS95-F1
#
_entry.id   AF-A0A8J5JS95-F1
#
_cell.length_a   1.000
_cell.length_b   1.000
_cell.length_c   1.000
_cell.angle_alpha   90.00
_cell.angle_beta   90.00
_cell.angle_gamma   90.00
#
_symmetry.space_group_name_H-M   'P 1'
#
loop_
_entity.id
_entity.type
_entity.pdbx_description
1 polymer ?
#
loop_
_entity_poly.entity_id
_entity_poly.type
_entity_poly.pdbx_seq_one_letter_code
_entity_poly.pdbx_strand_id
1 'polypeptide(L)'
;MQAGTTSNPRFILVHEVTQSLFPVLVANLPAFPAVTGCDTTSQFSGHGKTLAWTTYTSHLHLFDSLGDNSEVFVIKLYDPTSHATSVNELRAEMFHHVDNPEKFPPKTIL
;
A
#
# COMPACT_ATOMS: atom_id res chain seq x y z
N MET A 1 -31.51 1.32 0.89
CA MET A 1 -30.20 0.92 0.33
C MET A 1 -29.60 -0.11 1.28
N GLN A 2 -29.58 -1.39 0.93
CA GLN A 2 -28.76 -2.37 1.64
C GLN A 2 -27.39 -2.34 0.97
N ALA A 3 -26.38 -1.87 1.70
CA ALA A 3 -24.99 -2.06 1.29
C ALA A 3 -24.69 -3.57 1.26
N GLY A 4 -23.97 -4.01 0.24
CA GLY A 4 -23.65 -5.43 0.01
C GLY A 4 -22.73 -5.98 1.09
N THR A 5 -23.29 -6.40 2.22
CA THR A 5 -22.57 -7.13 3.27
C THR A 5 -23.06 -8.57 3.26
N THR A 6 -22.16 -9.52 2.98
CA THR A 6 -22.48 -10.95 3.05
C THR A 6 -22.92 -11.32 4.46
N SER A 7 -23.86 -12.26 4.58
CA SER A 7 -24.34 -12.76 5.88
C SER A 7 -23.25 -13.46 6.69
N ASN A 8 -22.19 -13.94 6.02
CA ASN A 8 -21.05 -14.59 6.64
C ASN A 8 -19.76 -13.82 6.28
N PRO A 9 -19.35 -12.82 7.09
CA PRO A 9 -18.12 -12.08 6.85
C PRO A 9 -16.91 -12.99 7.05
N ARG A 10 -15.97 -12.95 6.10
CA ARG A 10 -14.67 -13.61 6.24
C ARG A 10 -13.68 -12.62 6.84
N PHE A 11 -13.20 -12.90 8.05
CA PHE A 11 -12.14 -12.13 8.69
C PHE A 11 -10.78 -12.65 8.23
N ILE A 12 -9.90 -11.74 7.82
CA ILE A 12 -8.53 -12.05 7.41
C ILE A 12 -7.60 -11.29 8.36
N LEU A 13 -6.85 -12.04 9.18
CA LEU A 13 -5.90 -11.47 10.12
C LEU A 13 -4.62 -11.10 9.38
N VAL A 14 -4.45 -9.81 9.09
CA VAL A 14 -3.30 -9.31 8.32
C VAL A 14 -1.97 -9.70 8.96
N HIS A 15 -1.89 -9.69 10.29
CA HIS A 15 -0.67 -10.07 11.02
C HIS A 15 -0.32 -11.55 10.86
N GLU A 16 -1.29 -12.46 10.77
CA GLU A 16 -1.03 -13.88 10.50
C GLU A 16 -0.56 -14.08 9.06
N VAL A 17 -1.16 -13.34 8.11
CA VAL A 17 -0.75 -13.37 6.71
C VAL A 17 0.69 -12.89 6.57
N THR A 18 1.06 -11.75 7.17
CA THR A 18 2.44 -11.24 7.09
C THR A 18 3.45 -12.18 7.74
N GLN A 19 3.11 -12.81 8.86
CA GLN A 19 3.95 -13.83 9.52
C GLN A 19 4.13 -15.10 8.68
N SER A 20 3.18 -15.42 7.80
CA SER A 20 3.26 -16.58 6.89
C SER A 20 4.10 -16.34 5.64
N LEU A 21 4.49 -15.08 5.36
CA LEU A 21 5.23 -14.69 4.16
C LEU A 21 6.72 -14.44 4.47
N PHE A 22 7.56 -14.51 3.44
CA PHE A 22 8.97 -14.15 3.57
C PHE A 22 9.14 -12.64 3.84
N PRO A 23 10.06 -12.20 4.72
CA PRO A 23 10.26 -10.77 5.01
C PRO A 23 10.50 -9.92 3.77
N VAL A 24 11.31 -10.42 2.82
CA VAL A 24 11.58 -9.75 1.53
C VAL A 24 10.32 -9.60 0.68
N LEU A 25 9.41 -10.57 0.72
CA LEU A 25 8.14 -10.50 0.00
C LEU A 25 7.22 -9.45 0.64
N VAL A 26 7.19 -9.37 1.97
CA VAL A 26 6.39 -8.37 2.69
C VAL A 26 6.88 -6.96 2.40
N ALA A 27 8.20 -6.73 2.44
CA ALA A 27 8.80 -5.43 2.14
C ALA A 27 8.50 -4.97 0.71
N ASN A 28 8.53 -5.90 -0.25
CA ASN A 28 8.28 -5.59 -1.65
C ASN A 28 6.78 -5.57 -2.00
N LEU A 29 5.88 -6.11 -1.18
CA LEU A 29 4.46 -6.32 -1.52
C LEU A 29 3.74 -5.10 -2.13
N PRO A 30 4.00 -3.84 -1.71
CA PRO A 30 3.40 -2.66 -2.35
C PRO A 30 3.75 -2.50 -3.84
N ALA A 31 4.89 -3.01 -4.30
CA ALA A 31 5.30 -3.00 -5.70
C ALA A 31 4.37 -3.81 -6.60
N PHE A 32 3.84 -4.92 -6.08
CA PHE A 32 3.03 -5.84 -6.87
C PHE A 32 1.79 -5.19 -7.49
N PRO A 33 0.87 -4.56 -6.72
CA PRO A 33 -0.29 -3.88 -7.30
C PRO A 33 0.09 -2.65 -8.13
N ALA A 34 1.19 -1.97 -7.79
CA ALA A 34 1.67 -0.81 -8.55
C ALA A 34 2.03 -1.18 -10.00
N VAL A 35 2.62 -2.37 -10.19
CA VAL A 35 3.10 -2.83 -11.50
C VAL A 35 2.07 -3.70 -12.23
N THR A 36 1.33 -4.54 -11.51
CA THR A 36 0.43 -5.54 -12.13
C THR A 36 -1.01 -5.06 -12.31
N GLY A 37 -1.35 -3.90 -11.76
CA GLY A 37 -2.67 -3.30 -11.86
C GLY A 37 -3.45 -3.38 -10.55
N CYS A 38 -4.03 -2.24 -10.15
CA CYS A 38 -5.02 -2.09 -9.09
C CYS A 38 -6.15 -1.16 -9.56
N ASP A 39 -7.00 -0.68 -8.65
CA ASP A 39 -8.11 0.21 -9.03
C ASP A 39 -7.64 1.49 -9.75
N THR A 40 -6.38 1.90 -9.53
CA THR A 40 -5.78 3.11 -10.13
C THR A 40 -4.80 2.82 -11.28
N THR A 41 -4.40 1.56 -11.49
CA THR A 41 -3.43 1.17 -12.53
C THR A 41 -3.96 0.04 -13.40
N SER A 42 -3.76 0.11 -14.71
CA SER A 42 -4.23 -0.92 -15.63
C SER A 42 -3.45 -2.24 -15.46
N GLN A 43 -4.12 -3.36 -15.72
CA GLN A 43 -3.49 -4.68 -15.78
C GLN A 43 -2.78 -4.93 -17.12
N PHE A 44 -1.80 -5.83 -17.13
CA PHE A 44 -1.16 -6.30 -18.36
C PHE A 44 -2.13 -7.12 -19.23
N SER A 45 -2.28 -6.74 -20.50
CA SER A 45 -3.09 -7.49 -21.44
C SER A 45 -2.54 -8.90 -21.66
N GLY A 46 -3.40 -9.92 -21.57
CA GLY A 46 -3.01 -11.33 -21.75
C GLY A 46 -2.32 -11.98 -20.54
N HIS A 47 -2.13 -11.26 -19.43
CA HIS A 47 -1.47 -11.79 -18.23
C HIS A 47 -2.40 -11.75 -17.00
N GLY A 48 -2.76 -12.93 -16.50
CA GLY A 48 -3.61 -13.05 -15.31
C GLY A 48 -2.84 -12.90 -13.99
N LYS A 49 -3.58 -12.68 -12.89
CA LYS A 49 -3.02 -12.48 -11.54
C LYS A 49 -2.14 -13.64 -11.07
N THR A 50 -2.49 -14.88 -11.37
CA THR A 50 -1.70 -16.06 -10.98
C THR A 50 -0.33 -16.08 -11.66
N LEU A 51 -0.28 -15.77 -12.96
CA LEU A 51 0.97 -15.67 -13.71
C LEU A 51 1.81 -14.51 -13.18
N ALA A 52 1.20 -13.34 -12.99
CA ALA A 52 1.87 -12.17 -12.44
C ALA A 52 2.46 -12.45 -11.06
N TRP A 53 1.69 -13.09 -10.16
CA TRP A 53 2.14 -13.46 -8.82
C TRP A 53 3.33 -14.42 -8.86
N THR A 54 3.25 -15.48 -9.67
CA THR A 54 4.33 -16.47 -9.78
C THR A 54 5.63 -15.86 -10.34
N THR A 55 5.50 -15.00 -11.36
CA THR A 55 6.64 -14.28 -11.93
C THR A 55 7.24 -13.32 -10.90
N TYR A 56 6.39 -12.57 -10.19
CA TYR A 56 6.80 -11.61 -9.16
C TYR A 56 7.55 -12.28 -8.01
N THR A 57 7.01 -13.35 -7.43
CA THR A 57 7.67 -14.07 -6.32
C THR A 57 9.00 -14.71 -6.74
N SER A 58 9.15 -15.07 -8.03
CA SER A 58 10.39 -15.62 -8.57
C SER A 58 11.47 -14.56 -8.85
N HIS A 59 11.09 -13.28 -8.95
CA HIS A 59 11.98 -12.17 -9.32
C HIS A 59 11.88 -10.98 -8.34
N LEU A 60 11.67 -11.26 -7.05
CA LEU A 60 11.50 -10.22 -6.02
C LEU A 60 12.65 -9.20 -5.98
N HIS A 61 13.87 -9.66 -6.27
CA HIS A 61 15.07 -8.81 -6.31
C HIS A 61 14.99 -7.64 -7.30
N LEU A 62 14.11 -7.71 -8.31
CA LEU A 62 13.87 -6.60 -9.25
C LEU A 62 13.14 -5.43 -8.60
N PHE A 63 12.57 -5.62 -7.41
CA PHE A 63 11.74 -4.65 -6.71
C PHE A 63 12.34 -4.15 -5.40
N ASP A 64 13.49 -4.68 -4.96
CA ASP A 64 14.07 -4.40 -3.62
C ASP A 64 14.21 -2.90 -3.30
N SER A 65 14.41 -2.05 -4.32
CA SER A 65 14.54 -0.59 -4.14
C SER A 65 13.22 0.18 -4.18
N LEU A 66 12.11 -0.45 -4.59
CA LEU A 66 10.84 0.23 -4.85
C LEU A 66 10.02 0.45 -3.57
N GLY A 67 10.22 -0.39 -2.54
CA GLY A 67 9.54 -0.30 -1.25
C GLY A 67 10.19 0.68 -0.27
N ASP A 68 11.51 0.61 -0.10
CA ASP A 68 12.22 1.24 1.02
C ASP A 68 12.12 2.76 1.07
N ASN A 69 12.10 3.44 -0.08
CA ASN A 69 12.04 4.90 -0.14
C ASN A 69 10.62 5.46 -0.32
N SER A 70 9.61 4.59 -0.43
CA SER A 70 8.24 5.01 -0.70
C SER A 70 7.63 5.81 0.46
N GLU A 71 7.91 5.40 1.71
CA GLU A 71 7.45 6.08 2.92
C GLU A 71 8.10 7.46 3.07
N VAL A 72 9.42 7.55 2.87
CA VAL A 72 10.16 8.82 2.87
C VAL A 72 9.66 9.75 1.77
N PHE A 73 9.40 9.22 0.57
CA PHE A 73 8.82 9.98 -0.54
C PHE A 73 7.45 10.56 -0.16
N VAL A 74 6.56 9.76 0.43
CA VAL A 74 5.25 10.23 0.89
C VAL A 74 5.40 11.32 1.95
N ILE A 75 6.32 11.15 2.90
CA ILE A 75 6.56 12.14 3.94
C ILE A 75 6.98 13.47 3.31
N LYS A 76 7.97 13.44 2.41
CA LYS A 76 8.45 14.65 1.71
C LYS A 76 7.44 15.24 0.73
N LEU A 77 6.52 14.44 0.20
CA LEU A 77 5.44 14.92 -0.65
C LEU A 77 4.42 15.76 0.13
N TYR A 78 4.08 15.35 1.35
CA TYR A 78 3.11 16.06 2.19
C TYR A 78 3.74 17.19 3.00
N ASP A 79 4.94 16.96 3.56
CA ASP A 79 5.71 17.96 4.30
C ASP A 79 7.23 17.73 4.10
N PRO A 80 7.87 18.50 3.20
CA PRO A 80 9.32 18.44 2.98
C PRO A 80 10.16 18.69 4.25
N THR A 81 9.61 19.41 5.23
CA THR A 81 10.28 19.82 6.46
C THR A 81 10.08 18.85 7.62
N SER A 82 9.13 17.92 7.51
CA SER A 82 8.89 16.92 8.56
C SER A 82 10.09 15.99 8.72
N HIS A 83 10.32 15.62 9.99
CA HIS A 83 11.32 14.66 10.44
C HIS A 83 10.69 13.32 10.86
N ALA A 84 9.40 13.12 10.59
CA ALA A 84 8.73 11.86 10.82
C ALA A 84 9.48 10.71 10.15
N THR A 85 9.49 9.56 10.82
CA THR A 85 10.12 8.32 10.34
C THR A 85 9.11 7.38 9.70
N SER A 86 7.81 7.67 9.82
CA SER A 86 6.72 6.93 9.17
C SER A 86 5.58 7.82 8.70
N VAL A 87 4.80 7.35 7.72
CA VAL A 87 3.58 8.03 7.26
C VAL A 87 2.55 8.15 8.39
N ASN A 88 2.51 7.18 9.31
CA ASN A 88 1.59 7.22 10.44
C ASN A 88 1.98 8.30 11.46
N GLU A 89 3.28 8.43 11.74
CA GLU A 89 3.82 9.49 12.58
C GLU A 89 3.53 10.87 11.95
N LEU A 90 3.83 11.05 10.66
CA LEU A 90 3.48 12.28 9.94
C LEU A 90 1.97 12.56 10.00
N ARG A 91 1.13 11.54 9.80
CA ARG A 91 -0.32 11.70 9.88
C ARG A 91 -0.76 12.18 11.26
N ALA A 92 -0.15 11.65 12.33
CA ALA A 92 -0.45 12.06 13.70
C ALA A 92 0.02 13.49 14.00
N GLU A 93 1.24 13.85 13.59
CA GLU A 93 1.76 15.23 13.68
C GLU A 93 0.82 16.21 13.01
N MET A 94 0.50 15.92 11.75
CA MET A 94 -0.38 16.75 10.97
C MET A 94 -1.79 16.78 11.61
N PHE A 95 -2.30 15.68 12.21
CA PHE A 95 -3.65 15.58 12.79
C PHE A 95 -3.99 16.72 13.76
N HIS A 96 -2.99 17.18 14.51
CA HIS A 96 -3.14 18.29 15.46
C HIS A 96 -3.28 19.67 14.82
N HIS A 97 -3.03 19.78 13.51
CA HIS A 97 -2.92 21.04 12.76
C HIS A 97 -4.01 21.26 11.71
N VAL A 98 -5.09 20.46 11.67
CA VAL A 98 -6.15 20.64 10.68
C VAL A 98 -7.50 20.87 11.33
N ASP A 99 -8.12 21.98 10.95
CA ASP A 99 -9.43 22.43 11.44
C ASP A 99 -10.58 21.52 10.98
N ASN A 100 -10.37 20.72 9.93
CA ASN A 100 -11.34 19.78 9.39
C ASN A 100 -10.73 18.37 9.18
N PRO A 101 -11.11 17.37 10.00
CA PRO A 101 -10.57 16.01 9.93
C PRO A 101 -10.91 15.27 8.62
N GLU A 102 -11.90 15.72 7.84
CA GLU A 102 -12.18 15.18 6.49
C GLU A 102 -11.07 15.52 5.47
N LYS A 103 -10.17 16.47 5.80
CA LYS A 103 -9.02 16.83 4.96
C LYS A 103 -7.76 16.03 5.32
N PHE A 104 -7.87 15.07 6.25
CA PHE A 104 -6.77 14.26 6.79
C PHE A 104 -6.68 12.85 6.24
N PRO A 105 -5.55 12.48 5.64
CA PRO A 105 -5.49 12.58 4.20
C PRO A 105 -6.61 11.77 3.53
N PRO A 106 -7.49 12.46 2.78
CA PRO A 106 -7.91 11.99 1.48
C PRO A 106 -7.61 13.08 0.45
N LYS A 107 -6.42 13.01 -0.15
CA LYS A 107 -6.28 13.39 -1.55
C LYS A 107 -6.09 12.08 -2.28
N THR A 108 -7.13 11.64 -2.97
CA THR A 108 -7.05 10.60 -4.00
C THR A 108 -5.77 10.82 -4.78
N ILE A 109 -4.87 9.83 -4.78
CA ILE A 109 -3.85 9.72 -5.83
C ILE A 109 -4.61 9.17 -7.04
N LEU A 110 -5.25 10.07 -7.77
CA LEU A 110 -5.59 10.00 -9.19
C LEU A 110 -5.87 11.44 -9.67
#